data_AF-A0A328BSK2-F1
#
_entry.id   AF-A0A328BSK2-F1
#
_cell.length_a   1.000
_cell.length_b   1.000
_cell.length_c   1.000
_cell.angle_alpha   90.00
_cell.angle_beta   90.00
_cell.angle_gamma   90.00
#
_symmetry.space_group_name_H-M   'P 1'
#
loop_
_entity.id
_entity.type
_entity.pdbx_description
1 polymer ?
#
loop_
_entity_poly.entity_id
_entity_poly.type
_entity_poly.pdbx_seq_one_letter_code
_entity_poly.pdbx_strand_id
1 'polypeptide(L)'
;MFLKLSSRRTAGMAANPITFADIEAFQRLTLTDLSAWEVDVICQLDDAVMSAWAGEVKKAKPKADAPAAIPVSDTKSMKAMFRGLAARKRLAAEQKQG
;
A
#
# COMPACT_ATOMS: atom_id res chain seq x y z
N MET A 1 21.23 13.88 -0.51
CA MET A 1 20.96 14.21 0.91
C MET A 1 19.69 13.53 1.43
N PHE A 2 18.52 13.87 0.90
CA PHE A 2 17.21 13.31 1.31
C PHE A 2 17.17 11.78 1.43
N LEU A 3 17.64 11.02 0.41
CA LEU A 3 17.62 9.55 0.43
C LEU A 3 18.40 8.95 1.61
N LYS A 4 19.52 9.57 2.00
CA LYS A 4 20.35 9.12 3.12
C LYS A 4 19.68 9.38 4.47
N LEU A 5 18.89 10.45 4.56
CA LEU A 5 18.05 10.76 5.72
C LEU A 5 16.87 9.79 5.81
N SER A 6 16.18 9.59 4.68
CA SER A 6 15.02 8.70 4.56
C SER A 6 15.37 7.24 4.88
N SER A 7 16.54 6.74 4.46
CA SER A 7 17.00 5.38 4.75
C SER A 7 17.34 5.13 6.23
N ARG A 8 17.50 6.19 7.03
CA ARG A 8 17.81 6.12 8.47
C ARG A 8 16.57 6.15 9.34
N ARG A 9 15.39 6.44 8.77
CA ARG A 9 14.13 6.39 9.51
C ARG A 9 13.95 5.01 10.10
N THR A 10 13.81 4.95 11.42
CA THR A 10 13.38 3.74 12.10
C THR A 10 11.94 3.46 11.68
N ALA A 11 11.76 2.36 10.97
CA ALA A 11 10.44 1.90 10.54
C ALA A 11 9.73 1.24 11.74
N GLY A 12 8.82 1.97 12.37
CA GLY A 12 7.75 1.37 13.17
C GLY A 12 6.63 0.84 12.24
N MET A 13 5.62 0.19 12.82
CA MET A 13 4.40 -0.27 12.12
C MET A 13 3.55 0.87 11.49
N ALA A 14 4.04 2.10 11.44
CA ALA A 14 3.32 3.29 10.99
C ALA A 14 4.20 4.19 10.11
N ALA A 15 3.55 5.08 9.35
CA ALA A 15 4.22 6.16 8.64
C ALA A 15 4.96 7.04 9.66
N ASN A 16 6.28 7.15 9.51
CA ASN A 16 7.15 7.92 10.39
C ASN A 16 7.79 9.06 9.58
N PRO A 17 7.18 10.26 9.54
CA PRO A 17 7.71 11.38 8.78
C PRO A 17 9.07 11.85 9.33
N ILE A 18 9.88 12.46 8.46
CA ILE A 18 11.16 13.06 8.85
C ILE A 18 10.87 14.28 9.74
N THR A 19 11.39 14.27 10.96
CA THR A 19 11.19 15.39 11.90
C THR A 19 12.28 16.45 11.74
N PHE A 20 12.02 17.69 12.18
CA PHE A 20 13.04 18.74 12.23
C PHE A 20 14.26 18.34 13.08
N ALA A 21 14.05 17.56 14.14
CA ALA A 21 15.14 17.04 14.97
C ALA A 21 16.06 16.09 14.20
N ASP A 22 15.50 15.26 13.30
CA ASP A 22 16.29 14.38 12.44
C ASP A 22 17.13 15.19 11.43
N ILE A 23 16.55 16.26 10.88
CA ILE A 23 17.23 17.16 9.95
C ILE A 23 18.37 17.89 10.67
N GLU A 24 18.14 18.41 11.87
CA GLU A 24 19.17 19.07 12.69
C GLU A 24 20.27 18.08 13.11
N ALA A 25 19.91 16.88 13.53
CA ALA A 25 20.87 15.83 13.87
C ALA A 25 21.73 15.46 12.66
N PHE A 26 21.14 15.39 11.46
CA PHE A 26 21.87 15.13 10.23
C PHE A 26 22.83 16.27 9.86
N GLN A 27 22.39 17.52 9.97
CA GLN A 27 23.24 18.70 9.77
C GLN A 27 24.47 18.67 10.66
N ARG A 28 24.28 18.38 11.96
CA ARG A 28 25.38 18.22 12.92
C ARG A 28 26.30 17.05 12.58
N LEU A 29 25.74 15.92 12.16
CA LEU A 29 26.49 14.71 11.81
C LEU A 29 27.34 14.89 10.53
N THR A 30 26.83 15.62 9.55
CA THR A 30 27.50 15.81 8.26
C THR A 30 28.23 17.15 8.14
N LEU A 31 28.21 17.97 9.20
CA LEU A 31 28.75 19.33 9.22
C LEU A 31 28.24 20.16 8.03
N THR A 32 26.96 19.96 7.70
CA THR A 32 26.28 20.63 6.60
C THR A 32 25.30 21.62 7.18
N ASP A 33 25.30 22.84 6.66
CA ASP A 33 24.37 23.88 7.08
C ASP A 33 23.28 24.00 6.01
N LEU A 34 22.02 23.75 6.40
CA LEU A 34 20.89 23.81 5.49
C LEU A 34 20.17 25.14 5.66
N SER A 35 20.02 25.85 4.55
CA SER A 35 19.20 27.03 4.48
C SER A 35 17.71 26.68 4.62
N ALA A 36 16.90 27.68 5.00
CA ALA A 36 15.48 27.49 5.28
C ALA A 36 14.70 26.84 4.12
N TRP A 37 15.03 27.18 2.87
CA TRP A 37 14.36 26.60 1.72
C TRP A 37 14.74 25.12 1.49
N GLU A 38 15.98 24.72 1.82
CA GLU A 38 16.41 23.32 1.69
C GLU A 38 15.68 22.43 2.70
N VAL A 39 15.48 22.94 3.91
CA VAL A 39 14.66 22.27 4.93
C VAL A 39 13.22 22.12 4.45
N ASP A 40 12.64 23.18 3.87
CA ASP A 40 11.28 23.14 3.33
C ASP A 40 11.14 22.12 2.19
N VAL A 41 12.12 22.05 1.28
CA VAL A 41 12.16 21.05 0.20
C VAL A 41 12.25 19.63 0.75
N ILE A 42 13.00 19.38 1.82
CA ILE A 42 13.05 18.06 2.46
C ILE A 42 11.68 17.66 3.00
N CYS A 43 10.97 18.58 3.66
CA CYS A 43 9.64 18.35 4.18
C CYS A 43 8.64 18.02 3.05
N GLN A 44 8.63 18.82 1.97
CA GLN A 44 7.77 18.58 0.82
C GLN A 44 8.04 17.22 0.14
N LEU A 45 9.31 16.83 0.05
CA LEU A 45 9.68 15.51 -0.48
C LEU A 45 9.22 14.37 0.43
N ASP A 46 9.33 14.52 1.76
CA ASP A 46 8.85 13.51 2.70
C ASP A 46 7.33 13.36 2.64
N ASP A 47 6.59 14.47 2.58
CA ASP A 47 5.13 14.48 2.40
C ASP A 47 4.71 13.75 1.11
N ALA A 48 5.42 14.00 0.00
CA ALA A 48 5.17 13.33 -1.27
C ALA A 48 5.40 11.81 -1.18
N VAL A 49 6.46 11.37 -0.51
CA VAL A 49 6.75 9.95 -0.29
C VAL A 49 5.69 9.30 0.60
N MET A 50 5.26 9.98 1.67
CA MET A 50 4.21 9.47 2.57
C MET A 50 2.86 9.36 1.84
N SER A 51 2.53 10.33 0.99
CA SER A 51 1.33 10.29 0.15
C SER A 51 1.36 9.12 -0.84
N ALA A 52 2.50 8.91 -1.51
CA ALA A 52 2.67 7.79 -2.43
C ALA A 52 2.51 6.42 -1.73
N TRP A 53 3.11 6.26 -0.55
CA TRP A 53 2.99 5.02 0.23
C TRP A 53 1.57 4.80 0.75
N ALA A 54 0.89 5.85 1.21
CA ALA A 54 -0.51 5.75 1.61
C ALA A 54 -1.42 5.33 0.44
N GLY A 55 -1.11 5.78 -0.78
CA GLY A 55 -1.78 5.34 -2.00
C GLY A 55 -1.60 3.85 -2.27
N GLU A 56 -0.39 3.32 -2.12
CA GLU A 56 -0.09 1.89 -2.29
C GLU A 56 -0.75 1.02 -1.21
N VAL A 57 -0.75 1.46 0.06
CA VAL A 57 -1.44 0.76 1.16
C VAL A 57 -2.96 0.71 0.92
N LYS A 58 -3.55 1.78 0.36
CA LYS A 58 -4.98 1.79 -0.01
C LYS A 58 -5.30 0.85 -1.16
N LYS A 59 -4.40 0.67 -2.13
CA LYS A 59 -4.54 -0.33 -3.20
C LYS A 59 -4.36 -1.77 -2.68
N ALA A 60 -3.55 -1.95 -1.64
CA ALA A 60 -3.27 -3.25 -1.04
C ALA A 60 -4.34 -3.71 -0.04
N LYS A 61 -5.19 -2.82 0.49
CA LYS A 61 -6.35 -3.24 1.31
C LYS A 61 -7.38 -3.93 0.40
N PRO A 62 -7.69 -5.23 0.62
CA PRO A 62 -8.84 -5.84 -0.03
C PRO A 62 -10.08 -5.05 0.37
N LYS A 63 -10.86 -4.56 -0.62
CA LYS A 63 -12.23 -4.09 -0.36
C LYS A 63 -12.94 -5.19 0.43
N ALA A 64 -13.44 -4.85 1.61
CA ALA A 64 -14.17 -5.77 2.50
C ALA A 64 -15.43 -6.38 1.84
N ASP A 65 -15.85 -5.86 0.69
CA ASP A 65 -17.00 -6.35 -0.09
C ASP A 65 -16.63 -6.94 -1.46
N ALA A 66 -15.35 -7.23 -1.72
CA ALA A 66 -14.96 -8.02 -2.88
C ALA A 66 -14.93 -9.51 -2.51
N PRO A 67 -15.63 -10.41 -3.24
CA PRO A 67 -15.54 -11.84 -2.97
C PRO A 67 -14.07 -12.23 -3.06
N ALA A 68 -13.55 -12.78 -1.95
CA ALA A 68 -12.14 -13.09 -1.75
C ALA A 68 -11.52 -13.63 -3.03
N ALA A 69 -10.44 -12.98 -3.50
CA ALA A 69 -9.69 -13.47 -4.65
C ALA A 69 -9.28 -14.91 -4.36
N ILE A 70 -9.96 -15.86 -4.98
CA ILE A 70 -9.72 -17.29 -4.76
C ILE A 70 -8.34 -17.57 -5.35
N PRO A 71 -7.33 -17.92 -4.53
CA PRO A 71 -5.99 -18.18 -5.05
C PRO A 71 -6.05 -19.33 -6.06
N VAL A 72 -5.49 -19.12 -7.25
CA VAL A 72 -5.44 -20.10 -8.37
C VAL A 72 -4.73 -21.40 -7.96
N SER A 73 -3.90 -21.35 -6.92
CA SER A 73 -3.21 -22.49 -6.34
C SER A 73 -4.13 -23.48 -5.60
N ASP A 74 -5.36 -23.07 -5.24
CA ASP A 74 -6.30 -23.93 -4.53
C ASP A 74 -7.34 -24.55 -5.49
N THR A 75 -7.02 -25.77 -5.93
CA THR A 75 -7.84 -26.59 -6.84
C THR A 75 -9.20 -26.96 -6.24
N LYS A 76 -9.33 -27.03 -4.91
CA LYS A 76 -10.60 -27.35 -4.25
C LYS A 76 -11.61 -26.21 -4.42
N SER A 77 -11.13 -24.98 -4.31
CA SER A 77 -11.94 -23.78 -4.43
C SER A 77 -12.37 -23.52 -5.89
N MET A 78 -11.50 -23.76 -6.88
CA MET A 78 -11.93 -23.76 -8.29
C MET A 78 -13.00 -24.82 -8.57
N LYS A 79 -12.85 -26.05 -8.05
CA LYS A 79 -13.83 -27.13 -8.24
C LYS A 79 -15.18 -26.81 -7.60
N ALA A 80 -15.22 -26.03 -6.52
CA ALA A 80 -16.46 -25.53 -5.93
C ALA A 80 -17.13 -24.48 -6.84
N MET A 81 -16.36 -23.55 -7.41
CA MET A 81 -16.86 -22.52 -8.32
C MET A 81 -17.48 -23.13 -9.60
N PHE A 82 -16.79 -24.06 -10.26
CA PHE A 82 -17.31 -24.71 -11.47
C PHE A 82 -18.58 -25.53 -11.20
N ARG A 83 -18.68 -26.19 -10.03
CA ARG A 83 -19.90 -26.90 -9.62
C ARG A 83 -21.07 -25.92 -9.40
N GLY A 84 -20.82 -24.79 -8.75
CA GLY A 84 -21.82 -23.74 -8.56
C GLY A 84 -22.32 -23.16 -9.88
N LEU A 85 -21.43 -22.95 -10.86
CA LEU A 85 -21.81 -22.45 -12.18
C LEU A 85 -22.65 -23.46 -12.97
N ALA A 86 -22.30 -24.75 -12.91
CA ALA A 86 -23.07 -25.81 -13.55
C ALA A 86 -24.49 -25.93 -12.96
N ALA A 87 -24.63 -25.80 -11.64
CA ALA A 87 -25.93 -25.79 -10.98
C ALA A 87 -26.80 -24.61 -11.41
N ARG A 88 -26.23 -23.39 -11.46
CA ARG A 88 -26.94 -22.18 -11.93
C ARG A 88 -27.38 -22.31 -13.40
N LYS A 89 -26.55 -22.91 -14.25
CA LYS A 89 -26.90 -23.14 -15.66
C LYS A 89 -28.07 -24.12 -15.83
N ARG A 90 -28.17 -25.14 -14.97
CA ARG A 90 -29.31 -26.08 -14.97
C ARG A 90 -30.60 -25.42 -14.53
N LEU A 91 -30.55 -24.65 -13.43
CA LEU A 91 -31.71 -23.89 -12.95
C LEU A 91 -32.19 -22.86 -14.00
N ALA A 92 -31.26 -22.20 -14.69
CA ALA A 92 -31.60 -21.28 -15.78
C ALA A 92 -32.14 -21.97 -17.05
N ALA A 93 -31.84 -23.26 -17.24
CA ALA A 93 -32.40 -24.05 -18.35
C ALA A 93 -33.80 -24.56 -18.02
N GLU A 94 -34.05 -24.94 -16.76
CA GLU A 94 -35.37 -25.34 -16.26
C GLU A 94 -36.36 -24.17 -16.24
N GLN A 95 -35.91 -22.96 -15.89
CA GLN A 95 -36.73 -21.74 -15.96
C GLN A 95 -37.09 -21.29 -17.39
N LYS A 96 -36.44 -21.82 -18.44
CA LYS A 96 -36.77 -21.53 -19.84
C LYS A 96 -37.72 -22.55 -20.47
N GLN A 97 -38.10 -23.61 -19.75
CA GLN A 97 -39.00 -24.67 -20.21
C GLN A 97 -40.38 -24.66 -19.55
N GLY A 98 -40.66 -23.73 -18.64
CA GLY A 98 -41.99 -23.40 -18.14
C GLY A 98 -42.47 -22.07 -18.68
#